data_AF-A0A9Q8TVB5-F1
#
_entry.id   AF-A0A9Q8TVB5-F1
#
_cell.length_a   1.000
_cell.length_b   1.000
_cell.length_c   1.000
_cell.angle_alpha   90.00
_cell.angle_beta   90.00
_cell.angle_gamma   90.00
#
_symmetry.space_group_name_H-M   'P 1'
#
loop_
_entity.id
_entity.type
_entity.pdbx_description
1 polymer ?
#
loop_
_entity_poly.entity_id
_entity_poly.type
_entity_poly.pdbx_seq_one_letter_code
_entity_poly.pdbx_strand_id
1 'polypeptide(L)'
;MIFVVTAYYKYRQFLWLFIVLLFGAFGILGFSPYNFWPASIISLTVLLKIVLDSTWKQGIWYAFFWGIGFFGSGLQWIYISIDQFGNMCSCVNIALIVCFVLYLTLFPILFSVLLTAIRLNTTIWHAVGVAPVLWLSIEYIRGHVFTGFPWLQFGYSQIDGPFKGIAPIFGVEGITFILVLISVLIAVSIKRAQLSLTVISLGILLFIWPLAWIQWYHIQPQRAVNVSLVQGNIDQHVKWDANYLEKIMQIYLNHTLPLLGKTKIIIWPESAIPGNEIDHDQVLTLLDHQLRQDQTNLITGIIGIRYDKNNYNYYNSIIVIGNSKPYKYPSHNRYDKHHLVLCSERVPFQRFFSSLLRLFNIPVPFMQKGYYFQPQLTVSFIKMTAVICYEIILSKQIRDNFKPDTDFLLTVANNAWFGNSIGPWQHFQMARMRALELGRPLLCSTNNGVTAIVNADGSIQAKLPQFTSTVLSDTVVPTTGLTPYARFGTSWFFLGIITIYIILIFKCRNYIIDLIKNFY
;
A
#
# COMPACT_ATOMS: atom_id res chain seq x y z
N MET A 1 2.25 12.80 52.74
CA MET A 1 1.58 13.65 51.73
C MET A 1 2.36 13.75 50.43
N ILE A 2 3.66 14.11 50.44
CA ILE A 2 4.52 14.13 49.23
C ILE A 2 4.53 12.77 48.53
N PHE A 3 4.76 11.67 49.25
CA PHE A 3 4.80 10.31 48.68
C PHE A 3 3.49 9.88 47.97
N VAL A 4 2.33 10.28 48.51
CA VAL A 4 1.01 10.00 47.92
C VAL A 4 0.78 10.83 46.65
N VAL A 5 1.24 12.08 46.64
CA VAL A 5 1.18 12.95 45.47
C VAL A 5 2.14 12.46 44.38
N THR A 6 3.37 12.07 44.72
CA THR A 6 4.33 11.51 43.74
C THR A 6 3.85 10.17 43.18
N ALA A 7 3.28 9.30 44.02
CA ALA A 7 2.64 8.07 43.57
C ALA A 7 1.47 8.37 42.62
N TYR A 8 0.57 9.29 42.97
CA TYR A 8 -0.55 9.71 42.14
C TYR A 8 -0.13 10.23 40.75
N TYR A 9 0.90 11.09 40.68
CA TYR A 9 1.43 11.56 39.39
C TYR A 9 2.08 10.42 38.58
N LYS A 10 2.77 9.48 39.23
CA LYS A 10 3.39 8.31 38.60
C LYS A 10 2.34 7.33 38.06
N TYR A 11 1.29 7.04 38.83
CA TYR A 11 0.15 6.21 38.39
C TYR A 11 -0.62 6.86 37.25
N ARG A 12 -0.83 8.18 37.29
CA ARG A 12 -1.49 8.94 36.22
C ARG A 12 -0.70 8.85 34.91
N GLN A 13 0.63 8.96 34.97
CA GLN A 13 1.47 8.83 33.77
C GLN A 13 1.41 7.41 33.19
N PHE A 14 1.47 6.37 34.03
CA PHE A 14 1.35 4.98 33.59
C PHE A 14 -0.01 4.69 32.93
N LEU A 15 -1.09 5.20 33.51
CA LEU A 15 -2.43 5.10 32.94
C LEU A 15 -2.50 5.71 31.54
N TRP A 16 -1.92 6.90 31.33
CA TRP A 16 -1.88 7.53 30.01
C TRP A 16 -1.05 6.75 29.00
N LEU A 17 0.07 6.15 29.40
CA LEU A 17 0.87 5.27 28.53
C LEU A 17 0.07 4.03 28.08
N PHE A 18 -0.72 3.45 28.98
CA PHE A 18 -1.60 2.34 28.64
C PHE A 18 -2.74 2.77 27.70
N ILE A 19 -3.37 3.93 27.97
CA ILE A 19 -4.41 4.49 27.11
C ILE A 19 -3.88 4.72 25.68
N VAL A 20 -2.73 5.36 25.51
CA VAL A 20 -2.20 5.61 24.15
C VAL A 20 -1.85 4.32 23.42
N LEU A 21 -1.37 3.29 24.11
CA LEU A 21 -1.15 1.97 23.52
C LEU A 21 -2.45 1.37 23.00
N LEU A 22 -3.51 1.40 23.81
CA LEU A 22 -4.83 0.89 23.40
C LEU A 22 -5.41 1.68 22.23
N PHE A 23 -5.30 3.01 22.24
CA PHE A 23 -5.78 3.84 21.12
C PHE A 23 -4.91 3.74 19.88
N GLY A 24 -3.62 3.43 20.02
CA GLY A 24 -2.76 2.99 18.92
C GLY A 24 -3.33 1.74 18.27
N ALA A 25 -3.56 0.68 19.05
CA ALA A 25 -4.14 -0.56 18.55
C ALA A 25 -5.57 -0.38 17.97
N PHE A 26 -6.39 0.47 18.61
CA PHE A 26 -7.73 0.80 18.14
C PHE A 26 -7.72 1.38 16.72
N GLY A 27 -6.69 2.16 16.35
CA GLY A 27 -6.54 2.72 15.01
C GLY A 27 -6.53 1.67 13.89
N ILE A 28 -6.13 0.43 14.19
CA ILE A 28 -6.12 -0.68 13.21
C ILE A 28 -7.53 -1.08 12.78
N LEU A 29 -8.56 -0.80 13.60
CA LEU A 29 -9.95 -1.04 13.22
C LEU A 29 -10.39 -0.16 12.03
N GLY A 30 -9.67 0.91 11.71
CA GLY A 30 -9.90 1.71 10.51
C GLY A 30 -9.53 0.98 9.21
N PHE A 31 -8.69 -0.05 9.29
CA PHE A 31 -8.20 -0.78 8.13
C PHE A 31 -9.00 -2.06 7.89
N SER A 32 -8.87 -2.61 6.68
CA SER A 32 -9.43 -3.94 6.39
C SER A 32 -8.77 -5.00 7.29
N PRO A 33 -9.51 -6.03 7.74
CA PRO A 33 -10.90 -6.36 7.36
C PRO A 33 -11.99 -5.64 8.18
N TYR A 34 -11.62 -4.82 9.17
CA TYR A 34 -12.57 -4.23 10.13
C TYR A 34 -13.37 -3.05 9.55
N ASN A 35 -12.72 -2.22 8.73
CA ASN A 35 -13.35 -1.11 7.97
C ASN A 35 -14.10 -0.08 8.83
N PHE A 36 -13.82 0.02 10.13
CA PHE A 36 -14.39 1.03 11.02
C PHE A 36 -13.57 2.32 10.95
N TRP A 37 -13.70 3.04 9.83
CA TRP A 37 -12.94 4.25 9.52
C TRP A 37 -12.91 5.34 10.62
N PRO A 38 -13.92 5.52 11.50
CA PRO A 38 -13.82 6.50 12.59
C PRO A 38 -12.70 6.19 13.59
N ALA A 39 -12.27 4.93 13.71
CA ALA A 39 -11.15 4.57 14.56
C ALA A 39 -9.83 5.27 14.19
N SER A 40 -9.62 5.54 12.89
CA SER A 40 -8.47 6.30 12.41
C SER A 40 -8.43 7.71 13.03
N ILE A 41 -9.58 8.41 13.02
CA ILE A 41 -9.70 9.77 13.59
C ILE A 41 -9.55 9.72 15.10
N ILE A 42 -10.21 8.76 15.77
CA ILE A 42 -10.16 8.64 17.23
C ILE A 42 -8.72 8.36 17.69
N SER A 43 -8.01 7.43 17.04
CA SER A 43 -6.61 7.10 17.35
C SER A 43 -5.68 8.31 17.18
N LEU A 44 -5.80 9.02 16.06
CA LEU A 44 -5.03 10.24 15.79
C LEU A 44 -5.35 11.37 16.78
N THR A 45 -6.63 11.60 17.09
CA THR A 45 -7.07 12.63 18.05
C THR A 45 -6.48 12.37 19.45
N VAL A 46 -6.47 11.12 19.92
CA VAL A 46 -5.90 10.77 21.22
C VAL A 46 -4.38 11.04 21.24
N LEU A 47 -3.65 10.59 20.22
CA LEU A 47 -2.21 10.87 20.10
C LEU A 47 -1.95 12.38 20.10
N LEU A 48 -2.62 13.13 19.21
CA LEU A 48 -2.42 14.57 19.05
C LEU A 48 -2.75 15.34 20.33
N LYS A 49 -3.87 15.03 20.98
CA LYS A 49 -4.27 15.68 22.24
C LYS A 49 -3.19 15.52 23.31
N ILE A 50 -2.71 14.29 23.52
CA ILE A 50 -1.74 13.99 24.57
C ILE A 50 -0.38 14.61 24.24
N VAL A 51 0.06 14.54 22.97
CA VAL A 51 1.32 15.14 22.53
C VAL A 51 1.30 16.66 22.72
N LEU A 52 0.19 17.34 22.36
CA LEU A 52 0.03 18.79 22.50
C LEU A 52 -0.01 19.29 23.96
N ASP A 53 -0.25 18.39 24.92
CA ASP A 53 -0.24 18.68 26.36
C ASP A 53 1.06 18.26 27.05
N SER A 54 2.00 17.68 26.29
CA SER A 54 3.21 17.07 26.83
C SER A 54 4.48 17.87 26.53
N THR A 55 5.48 17.72 27.39
CA THR A 55 6.85 18.12 27.05
C THR A 55 7.43 17.16 26.00
N TRP A 56 8.46 17.58 25.25
CA TRP A 56 9.09 16.70 24.26
C TRP A 56 9.58 15.37 24.84
N LYS A 57 10.06 15.35 26.09
CA LYS A 57 10.47 14.13 26.81
C LYS A 57 9.30 13.18 27.09
N GLN A 58 8.15 13.72 27.47
CA GLN A 58 6.93 12.94 27.69
C GLN A 58 6.32 12.47 26.38
N GLY A 59 6.32 13.32 25.35
CA GLY A 59 5.84 13.03 24.00
C GLY A 59 6.54 11.82 23.38
N ILE A 60 7.84 11.65 23.60
CA ILE A 60 8.59 10.45 23.18
C ILE A 60 7.90 9.18 23.68
N TRP A 61 7.60 9.09 24.98
CA TRP A 61 6.99 7.89 25.54
C TRP A 61 5.55 7.70 25.08
N TYR A 62 4.75 8.77 24.98
CA TYR A 62 3.38 8.63 24.48
C TYR A 62 3.32 8.15 23.03
N ALA A 63 4.14 8.74 22.15
CA ALA A 63 4.25 8.31 20.77
C ALA A 63 4.85 6.91 20.62
N PHE A 64 5.78 6.53 21.51
CA PHE A 64 6.35 5.20 21.56
C PHE A 64 5.31 4.12 21.86
N PHE A 65 4.56 4.28 22.95
CA PHE A 65 3.52 3.30 23.33
C PHE A 65 2.36 3.29 22.34
N TRP A 66 1.97 4.45 21.79
CA TRP A 66 1.00 4.52 20.69
C TRP A 66 1.48 3.77 19.45
N GLY A 67 2.74 3.98 19.04
CA GLY A 67 3.33 3.33 17.87
C GLY A 67 3.46 1.82 18.04
N ILE A 68 3.83 1.35 19.24
CA ILE A 68 3.80 -0.09 19.57
C ILE A 68 2.39 -0.64 19.44
N GLY A 69 1.38 0.03 19.99
CA GLY A 69 0.00 -0.39 19.88
C GLY A 69 -0.45 -0.49 18.41
N PHE A 70 -0.18 0.56 17.62
CA PHE A 70 -0.57 0.66 16.23
C PHE A 70 0.16 -0.36 15.34
N PHE A 71 1.50 -0.31 15.28
CA PHE A 71 2.28 -1.20 14.42
C PHE A 71 2.30 -2.64 14.93
N GLY A 72 2.34 -2.86 16.25
CA GLY A 72 2.34 -4.19 16.84
C GLY A 72 1.06 -4.96 16.54
N SER A 73 -0.12 -4.33 16.68
CA SER A 73 -1.39 -4.98 16.34
C SER A 73 -1.64 -5.03 14.82
N GLY A 74 -1.19 -4.02 14.07
CA GLY A 74 -1.44 -3.90 12.64
C GLY A 74 -0.55 -4.78 11.76
N LEU A 75 0.64 -5.14 12.24
CA LEU A 75 1.69 -5.85 11.48
C LEU A 75 2.07 -7.20 12.08
N GLN A 76 1.30 -7.73 13.04
CA GLN A 76 1.56 -9.05 13.63
C GLN A 76 1.65 -10.18 12.60
N TRP A 77 1.01 -10.02 11.44
CA TRP A 77 1.04 -10.98 10.34
C TRP A 77 2.43 -11.20 9.75
N ILE A 78 3.37 -10.26 9.94
CA ILE A 78 4.78 -10.43 9.53
C ILE A 78 5.41 -11.64 10.23
N TYR A 79 4.93 -12.01 11.43
CA TYR A 79 5.35 -13.24 12.11
C TYR A 79 5.21 -14.46 11.21
N ILE A 80 4.07 -14.59 10.54
CA ILE A 80 3.78 -15.73 9.67
C ILE A 80 4.79 -15.76 8.51
N SER A 81 5.07 -14.59 7.93
CA SER A 81 6.04 -14.44 6.84
C SER A 81 7.49 -14.72 7.25
N ILE A 82 7.85 -14.61 8.52
CA ILE A 82 9.21 -14.93 8.98
C ILE A 82 9.27 -16.39 9.43
N ASP A 83 8.25 -16.86 10.15
CA ASP A 83 8.20 -18.21 10.71
C ASP A 83 8.16 -19.29 9.63
N GLN A 84 7.31 -19.12 8.61
CA GLN A 84 7.16 -20.10 7.53
C GLN A 84 8.35 -20.15 6.56
N PHE A 85 9.20 -19.11 6.55
CA PHE A 85 10.15 -18.87 5.46
C PHE A 85 11.59 -18.67 5.89
N GLY A 86 11.80 -18.17 7.11
CA GLY A 86 13.12 -17.95 7.67
C GLY A 86 13.76 -19.23 8.20
N ASN A 87 12.97 -20.28 8.50
CA ASN A 87 13.45 -21.50 9.18
C ASN A 87 14.30 -21.19 10.43
N MET A 88 13.98 -20.10 11.12
CA MET A 88 14.65 -19.64 12.33
C MET A 88 13.82 -20.02 13.55
N CYS A 89 14.47 -20.16 14.72
CA CYS A 89 13.74 -20.43 15.96
C CYS A 89 12.81 -19.26 16.34
N SER A 90 11.71 -19.56 17.01
CA SER A 90 10.65 -18.58 17.29
C SER A 90 11.16 -17.36 18.08
N CYS A 91 12.17 -17.53 18.93
CA CYS A 91 12.80 -16.43 19.66
C CYS A 91 13.41 -15.37 18.73
N VAL A 92 14.06 -15.80 17.64
CA VAL A 92 14.64 -14.90 16.64
C VAL A 92 13.53 -14.22 15.84
N ASN A 93 12.48 -14.96 15.46
CA ASN A 93 11.33 -14.41 14.71
C ASN A 93 10.65 -13.29 15.51
N ILE A 94 10.39 -13.52 16.81
CA ILE A 94 9.82 -12.52 17.72
C ILE A 94 10.75 -11.31 17.85
N ALA A 95 12.06 -11.53 18.04
CA ALA A 95 13.02 -10.45 18.15
C ALA A 95 13.06 -9.57 16.89
N LEU A 96 13.02 -10.17 15.69
CA LEU A 96 13.00 -9.43 14.43
C LEU A 96 11.75 -8.55 14.30
N ILE A 97 10.58 -9.06 14.67
CA ILE A 97 9.33 -8.30 14.62
C ILE A 97 9.34 -7.17 15.64
N VAL A 98 9.80 -7.44 16.86
CA VAL A 98 9.94 -6.40 17.89
C VAL A 98 10.88 -5.29 17.38
N CYS A 99 12.03 -5.65 16.83
CA CYS A 99 12.95 -4.69 16.20
C CYS A 99 12.29 -3.89 15.08
N PHE A 100 11.49 -4.54 14.23
CA PHE A 100 10.80 -3.89 13.13
C PHE A 100 9.70 -2.93 13.59
N VAL A 101 8.90 -3.34 14.59
CA VAL A 101 7.88 -2.49 15.22
C VAL A 101 8.53 -1.30 15.93
N LEU A 102 9.65 -1.51 16.63
CA LEU A 102 10.43 -0.44 17.27
C LEU A 102 10.97 0.54 16.23
N TYR A 103 11.52 0.05 15.11
CA TYR A 103 11.93 0.89 13.99
C TYR A 103 10.79 1.75 13.45
N LEU A 104 9.61 1.17 13.19
CA LEU A 104 8.45 1.92 12.71
C LEU A 104 7.92 2.92 13.76
N THR A 105 8.09 2.60 15.04
CA THR A 105 7.71 3.48 16.15
C THR A 105 8.61 4.72 16.26
N LEU A 106 9.81 4.72 15.66
CA LEU A 106 10.66 5.92 15.61
C LEU A 106 10.01 7.07 14.83
N PHE A 107 9.14 6.79 13.86
CA PHE A 107 8.47 7.81 13.05
C PHE A 107 7.42 8.61 13.85
N PRO A 108 6.45 8.01 14.58
CA PRO A 108 5.58 8.77 15.47
C PRO A 108 6.33 9.45 16.62
N ILE A 109 7.44 8.88 17.11
CA ILE A 109 8.32 9.57 18.07
C ILE A 109 8.89 10.85 17.46
N LEU A 110 9.48 10.76 16.26
CA LEU A 110 10.02 11.90 15.53
C LEU A 110 8.94 12.97 15.32
N PHE A 111 7.73 12.55 14.97
CA PHE A 111 6.57 13.44 14.84
C PHE A 111 6.28 14.17 16.14
N SER A 112 6.18 13.44 17.25
CA SER A 112 5.91 14.03 18.56
C SER A 112 7.02 14.98 19.02
N VAL A 113 8.29 14.62 18.81
CA VAL A 113 9.43 15.46 19.19
C VAL A 113 9.43 16.75 18.40
N LEU A 114 9.28 16.68 17.06
CA LEU A 114 9.26 17.87 16.22
C LEU A 114 8.04 18.75 16.51
N LEU A 115 6.85 18.16 16.68
CA LEU A 115 5.63 18.91 16.99
C LEU A 115 5.72 19.66 18.32
N THR A 116 6.33 19.03 19.35
CA THR A 116 6.49 19.65 20.67
C THR A 116 7.69 20.62 20.74
N ALA A 117 8.76 20.36 19.99
CA ALA A 117 9.94 21.22 19.90
C ALA A 117 9.64 22.56 19.22
N ILE A 118 8.70 22.58 18.26
CA ILE A 118 8.25 23.80 17.56
C ILE A 118 7.53 24.80 18.50
N ARG A 119 7.41 24.53 19.81
CA ARG A 119 6.81 25.39 20.86
C ARG A 119 5.65 26.22 20.34
N LEU A 120 4.51 25.56 20.15
CA LEU A 120 3.25 26.10 19.64
C LEU A 120 2.54 27.13 20.56
N ASN A 121 3.30 27.87 21.39
CA ASN A 121 2.76 28.82 22.36
C ASN A 121 2.17 30.09 21.74
N THR A 122 2.24 30.29 20.43
CA THR A 122 1.89 31.60 19.83
C THR A 122 0.54 31.63 19.11
N THR A 123 -0.07 30.53 18.65
CA THR A 123 -1.48 30.53 18.16
C THR A 123 -2.02 29.13 17.80
N ILE A 124 -3.32 28.93 17.98
CA ILE A 124 -4.06 27.70 17.58
C ILE A 124 -3.80 27.27 16.12
N TRP A 125 -3.71 28.24 15.22
CA TRP A 125 -3.53 28.04 13.79
C TRP A 125 -2.17 27.45 13.43
N HIS A 126 -1.15 27.64 14.26
CA HIS A 126 0.16 27.01 14.07
C HIS A 126 0.08 25.50 14.31
N ALA A 127 -0.60 25.05 15.37
CA ALA A 127 -0.74 23.62 15.65
C ALA A 127 -1.56 22.90 14.56
N VAL A 128 -2.64 23.54 14.12
CA VAL A 128 -3.56 23.03 13.09
C VAL A 128 -2.89 22.98 11.72
N GLY A 129 -2.02 23.94 11.39
CA GLY A 129 -1.26 23.94 10.14
C GLY A 129 -0.05 23.01 10.13
N VAL A 130 0.72 22.96 11.23
CA VAL A 130 1.97 22.19 11.33
C VAL A 130 1.71 20.69 11.38
N ALA A 131 0.76 20.24 12.20
CA ALA A 131 0.60 18.80 12.46
C ALA A 131 0.35 17.97 11.19
N PRO A 132 -0.58 18.33 10.28
CA PRO A 132 -0.81 17.57 9.05
C PRO A 132 0.40 17.56 8.10
N VAL A 133 1.10 18.69 7.97
CA VAL A 133 2.29 18.81 7.12
C VAL A 133 3.43 17.95 7.65
N LEU A 134 3.68 18.06 8.96
CA LEU A 134 4.72 17.31 9.63
C LEU A 134 4.44 15.80 9.59
N TRP A 135 3.19 15.40 9.80
CA TRP A 135 2.78 14.00 9.70
C TRP A 135 3.06 13.44 8.31
N LEU A 136 2.59 14.12 7.25
CA LEU A 136 2.86 13.69 5.88
C LEU A 136 4.35 13.68 5.53
N SER A 137 5.12 14.64 6.02
CA SER A 137 6.57 14.67 5.79
C SER A 137 7.26 13.45 6.40
N ILE A 138 6.84 13.04 7.60
CA ILE A 138 7.39 11.88 8.29
C ILE A 138 6.93 10.57 7.65
N GLU A 139 5.67 10.50 7.22
CA GLU A 139 5.14 9.40 6.42
C GLU A 139 5.90 9.23 5.10
N TYR A 140 6.23 10.34 4.43
CA TYR A 140 7.09 10.33 3.25
C TYR A 140 8.47 9.76 3.58
N ILE A 141 9.12 10.20 4.65
CA ILE A 141 10.42 9.66 5.08
C ILE A 141 10.30 8.15 5.38
N ARG A 142 9.25 7.72 6.09
CA ARG A 142 8.96 6.30 6.37
C ARG A 142 8.78 5.46 5.11
N GLY A 143 8.22 6.04 4.06
CA GLY A 143 8.05 5.42 2.75
C GLY A 143 9.31 5.39 1.87
N HIS A 144 10.45 5.95 2.29
CA HIS A 144 11.66 6.04 1.47
C HIS A 144 12.94 5.53 2.17
N VAL A 145 13.08 5.75 3.48
CA VAL A 145 14.24 5.30 4.25
C VAL A 145 14.32 3.77 4.23
N PHE A 146 15.50 3.21 3.94
CA PHE A 146 15.75 1.76 3.81
C PHE A 146 14.76 1.06 2.87
N THR A 147 14.58 1.61 1.66
CA THR A 147 13.59 1.22 0.62
C THR A 147 12.14 1.51 0.94
N GLY A 148 11.82 1.85 2.19
CA GLY A 148 10.52 2.35 2.58
C GLY A 148 9.48 1.28 2.92
N PHE A 149 8.67 1.57 3.93
CA PHE A 149 7.54 0.75 4.34
C PHE A 149 6.31 1.60 4.60
N PRO A 150 5.62 2.11 3.55
CA PRO A 150 4.45 2.98 3.67
C PRO A 150 3.15 2.20 3.98
N TRP A 151 3.21 1.17 4.83
CA TRP A 151 2.03 0.40 5.25
C TRP A 151 1.25 1.17 6.34
N LEU A 152 -0.05 0.89 6.49
CA LEU A 152 -0.94 1.51 7.50
C LEU A 152 -1.06 3.05 7.42
N GLN A 153 -1.09 3.63 6.22
CA GLN A 153 -1.42 5.06 6.09
C GLN A 153 -2.92 5.26 6.32
N PHE A 154 -3.29 6.16 7.25
CA PHE A 154 -4.69 6.36 7.62
C PHE A 154 -5.61 6.72 6.44
N GLY A 155 -5.09 7.32 5.37
CA GLY A 155 -5.88 7.59 4.17
C GLY A 155 -6.54 6.35 3.55
N TYR A 156 -5.92 5.17 3.65
CA TYR A 156 -6.50 3.93 3.14
C TYR A 156 -7.79 3.52 3.86
N SER A 157 -7.97 3.91 5.12
CA SER A 157 -9.20 3.66 5.89
C SER A 157 -10.45 4.29 5.27
N GLN A 158 -10.27 5.26 4.38
CA GLN A 158 -11.36 6.01 3.75
C GLN A 158 -11.73 5.49 2.37
N ILE A 159 -11.26 4.32 1.94
CA ILE A 159 -11.61 3.76 0.62
C ILE A 159 -13.14 3.61 0.43
N ASP A 160 -13.85 3.32 1.51
CA ASP A 160 -15.32 3.27 1.60
C ASP A 160 -15.89 4.40 2.48
N GLY A 161 -15.04 5.35 2.90
CA GLY A 161 -15.39 6.43 3.79
C GLY A 161 -15.79 7.72 3.07
N PRO A 162 -16.26 8.74 3.81
CA PRO A 162 -16.75 9.99 3.23
C PRO A 162 -15.66 10.80 2.51
N PHE A 163 -14.38 10.55 2.82
CA PHE A 163 -13.25 11.26 2.24
C PHE A 163 -12.68 10.62 0.96
N LYS A 164 -13.30 9.55 0.43
CA LYS A 164 -12.81 8.86 -0.78
C LYS A 164 -12.67 9.78 -1.99
N GLY A 165 -13.54 10.80 -2.11
CA GLY A 165 -13.50 11.77 -3.22
C GLY A 165 -12.23 12.62 -3.31
N ILE A 166 -11.40 12.63 -2.26
CA ILE A 166 -10.11 13.32 -2.24
C ILE A 166 -9.05 12.54 -3.03
N ALA A 167 -9.10 11.20 -3.03
CA ALA A 167 -8.07 10.36 -3.63
C ALA A 167 -7.83 10.63 -5.12
N PRO A 168 -8.87 10.75 -5.98
CA PRO A 168 -8.68 11.12 -7.39
C PRO A 168 -8.03 12.50 -7.59
N ILE A 169 -8.06 13.37 -6.58
CA ILE A 169 -7.50 14.73 -6.66
C ILE A 169 -6.07 14.75 -6.15
N PHE A 170 -5.87 14.35 -4.89
CA PHE A 170 -4.62 14.53 -4.15
C PHE A 170 -3.94 13.22 -3.74
N GLY A 171 -4.51 12.07 -4.09
CA GLY A 171 -4.06 10.76 -3.65
C GLY A 171 -4.41 10.46 -2.19
N VAL A 172 -4.01 9.28 -1.73
CA VAL A 172 -4.18 8.78 -0.36
C VAL A 172 -3.51 9.68 0.67
N GLU A 173 -2.42 10.36 0.29
CA GLU A 173 -1.74 11.30 1.17
C GLU A 173 -2.62 12.54 1.44
N GLY A 174 -3.40 12.98 0.45
CA GLY A 174 -4.40 14.06 0.63
C GLY A 174 -5.50 13.68 1.62
N ILE A 175 -5.96 12.42 1.60
CA ILE A 175 -6.91 11.92 2.61
C ILE A 175 -6.24 11.93 3.99
N THR A 176 -5.02 11.41 4.08
CA THR A 176 -4.26 11.37 5.34
C THR A 176 -4.10 12.78 5.92
N PHE A 177 -3.78 13.77 5.09
CA PHE A 177 -3.73 15.18 5.49
C PHE A 177 -5.02 15.64 6.17
N ILE A 178 -6.17 15.41 5.53
CA ILE A 178 -7.47 15.82 6.04
C ILE A 178 -7.82 15.08 7.33
N LEU A 179 -7.49 13.79 7.45
CA LEU A 179 -7.71 13.04 8.68
C LEU A 179 -6.88 13.62 9.84
N VAL A 180 -5.60 13.94 9.62
CA VAL A 180 -4.78 14.59 10.66
C VAL A 180 -5.31 15.98 10.99
N LEU A 181 -5.74 16.75 9.98
CA LEU A 181 -6.31 18.10 10.16
C LEU A 181 -7.58 18.07 11.03
N ILE A 182 -8.53 17.18 10.72
CA ILE A 182 -9.74 17.00 11.51
C ILE A 182 -9.38 16.54 12.93
N SER A 183 -8.44 15.60 13.04
CA SER A 183 -8.03 15.03 14.33
C SER A 183 -7.38 16.07 15.25
N VAL A 184 -6.54 16.96 14.71
CA VAL A 184 -5.91 18.05 15.48
C VAL A 184 -6.92 19.13 15.87
N LEU A 185 -7.87 19.47 14.99
CA LEU A 185 -8.95 20.40 15.31
C LEU A 185 -9.82 19.89 16.46
N ILE A 186 -10.19 18.60 16.44
CA ILE A 186 -10.93 17.97 17.54
C ILE A 186 -10.09 17.95 18.82
N ALA A 187 -8.81 17.57 18.74
CA ALA A 187 -7.92 17.54 19.89
C ALA A 187 -7.79 18.92 20.57
N VAL A 188 -7.63 19.98 19.77
CA VAL A 188 -7.55 21.36 20.29
C VAL A 188 -8.91 21.85 20.81
N SER A 189 -10.01 21.49 20.16
CA SER A 189 -11.36 21.80 20.65
C SER A 189 -11.60 21.26 22.05
N ILE A 190 -11.26 19.98 22.28
CA ILE A 190 -11.38 19.33 23.59
C ILE A 190 -10.51 20.05 24.63
N LYS A 191 -9.27 20.42 24.26
CA LYS A 191 -8.34 21.12 25.15
C LYS A 191 -8.85 22.51 25.58
N ARG A 192 -9.49 23.24 24.66
CA ARG A 192 -9.95 24.63 24.90
C ARG A 192 -11.43 24.76 25.24
N ALA A 193 -12.16 23.63 25.30
CA ALA A 193 -13.62 23.61 25.40
C ALA A 193 -14.31 24.52 24.36
N GLN A 194 -13.75 24.60 23.15
CA GLN A 194 -14.19 25.52 22.11
C GLN A 194 -14.97 24.78 21.03
N LEU A 195 -16.30 24.81 21.12
CA LEU A 195 -17.21 24.08 20.23
C LEU A 195 -17.09 24.50 18.75
N SER A 196 -16.73 25.77 18.48
CA SER A 196 -16.59 26.27 17.11
C SER A 196 -15.59 25.48 16.27
N LEU A 197 -14.55 24.90 16.89
CA LEU A 197 -13.56 24.07 16.19
C LEU A 197 -14.10 22.69 15.82
N THR A 198 -14.95 22.10 16.67
CA THR A 198 -15.71 20.89 16.32
C THR A 198 -16.67 21.16 15.17
N VAL A 199 -17.35 22.31 15.20
CA VAL A 199 -18.23 22.75 14.11
C VAL A 199 -17.44 22.93 12.80
N ILE A 200 -16.23 23.50 12.85
CA ILE A 200 -15.34 23.59 11.68
C ILE A 200 -14.95 22.19 11.17
N SER A 201 -14.57 21.25 12.05
CA SER A 201 -14.27 19.86 11.64
C SER A 201 -15.45 19.18 10.96
N LEU A 202 -16.67 19.37 11.49
CA LEU A 202 -17.90 18.87 10.88
C LEU A 202 -18.19 19.57 9.54
N GLY A 203 -17.95 20.88 9.46
CA GLY A 203 -18.06 21.66 8.23
C GLY A 203 -17.12 21.16 7.13
N ILE A 204 -15.87 20.83 7.47
CA ILE A 204 -14.90 20.22 6.53
C ILE A 204 -15.42 18.87 6.04
N LEU A 205 -15.95 18.03 6.94
CA LEU A 205 -16.53 16.74 6.57
C LEU A 205 -17.69 16.92 5.59
N LEU A 206 -18.66 17.79 5.91
CA LEU A 206 -19.82 18.05 5.06
C LEU A 206 -19.46 18.71 3.73
N PHE A 207 -18.42 19.55 3.71
CA PHE A 207 -17.95 20.21 2.49
C PHE A 207 -17.22 19.25 1.54
N ILE A 208 -16.46 18.29 2.09
CA ILE A 208 -15.67 17.34 1.28
C ILE A 208 -16.51 16.15 0.82
N TRP A 209 -17.47 15.69 1.62
CA TRP A 209 -18.29 14.52 1.32
C TRP A 209 -18.83 14.52 -0.12
N PRO A 210 -19.35 15.64 -0.68
CA PRO A 210 -19.87 15.65 -2.03
C PRO A 210 -18.88 15.30 -3.14
N LEU A 211 -17.57 15.46 -2.89
CA LEU A 211 -16.54 15.06 -3.84
C LEU A 211 -16.56 13.56 -4.14
N ALA A 212 -17.09 12.73 -3.23
CA ALA A 212 -17.22 11.29 -3.43
C ALA A 212 -18.15 10.91 -4.60
N TRP A 213 -19.02 11.82 -5.05
CA TRP A 213 -19.93 11.60 -6.17
C TRP A 213 -19.39 12.12 -7.51
N ILE A 214 -18.23 12.78 -7.53
CA ILE A 214 -17.61 13.27 -8.76
C ILE A 214 -16.91 12.11 -9.48
N GLN A 215 -17.34 11.83 -10.71
CA GLN A 215 -16.69 10.85 -11.58
C GLN A 215 -15.67 11.55 -12.50
N TRP A 216 -14.39 11.22 -12.31
CA TRP A 216 -13.27 11.75 -13.11
C TRP A 216 -12.94 10.90 -14.35
N TYR A 217 -13.79 9.93 -14.66
CA TYR A 217 -13.61 8.96 -15.73
C TYR A 217 -14.92 8.73 -16.47
N HIS A 218 -14.81 8.23 -17.70
CA HIS A 218 -15.94 7.79 -18.52
C HIS A 218 -15.86 6.28 -18.74
N ILE A 219 -16.93 5.58 -18.44
CA ILE A 219 -17.05 4.14 -18.68
C ILE A 219 -17.21 3.91 -20.19
N GLN A 220 -16.63 2.83 -20.72
CA GLN A 220 -16.75 2.44 -22.13
C GLN A 220 -17.44 1.08 -22.31
N PRO A 221 -18.78 0.98 -22.13
CA PRO A 221 -19.52 -0.28 -22.20
C PRO A 221 -19.31 -1.07 -23.49
N GLN A 222 -19.16 -0.37 -24.61
CA GLN A 222 -18.89 -0.94 -25.94
C GLN A 222 -17.54 -1.68 -26.04
N ARG A 223 -16.62 -1.46 -25.08
CA ARG A 223 -15.33 -2.16 -24.97
C ARG A 223 -15.31 -3.16 -23.81
N ALA A 224 -16.48 -3.57 -23.32
CA ALA A 224 -16.60 -4.61 -22.30
C ALA A 224 -15.91 -5.91 -22.76
N VAL A 225 -15.21 -6.56 -21.84
CA VAL A 225 -14.43 -7.76 -22.12
C VAL A 225 -14.59 -8.78 -21.00
N ASN A 226 -14.74 -10.05 -21.36
CA ASN A 226 -14.76 -11.15 -20.39
C ASN A 226 -13.34 -11.46 -19.93
N VAL A 227 -13.15 -11.46 -18.62
CA VAL A 227 -11.88 -11.78 -17.96
C VAL A 227 -12.07 -12.94 -16.99
N SER A 228 -11.03 -13.74 -16.81
CA SER A 228 -11.02 -14.82 -15.81
C SER A 228 -9.73 -14.78 -15.00
N LEU A 229 -9.84 -14.64 -13.68
CA LEU A 229 -8.71 -14.64 -12.75
C LEU A 229 -8.63 -16.02 -12.10
N VAL A 230 -7.53 -16.75 -12.34
CA VAL A 230 -7.35 -18.12 -11.82
C VAL A 230 -6.63 -18.05 -10.48
N GLN A 231 -7.24 -18.60 -9.43
CA GLN A 231 -6.65 -18.72 -8.10
C GLN A 231 -6.23 -20.17 -7.88
N GLY A 232 -4.92 -20.45 -7.96
CA GLY A 232 -4.40 -21.82 -7.88
C GLY A 232 -4.48 -22.45 -6.48
N ASN A 233 -4.40 -21.63 -5.43
CA ASN A 233 -4.25 -22.03 -4.04
C ASN A 233 -3.07 -23.00 -3.81
N ILE A 234 -1.93 -22.69 -4.44
CA ILE A 234 -0.73 -23.51 -4.32
C ILE A 234 -0.07 -23.21 -2.98
N ASP A 235 0.15 -24.24 -2.16
CA ASP A 235 0.89 -24.11 -0.91
C ASP A 235 2.32 -23.64 -1.22
N GLN A 236 2.77 -22.67 -0.45
CA GLN A 236 4.05 -22.04 -0.66
C GLN A 236 5.23 -22.98 -0.33
N HIS A 237 5.05 -23.96 0.56
CA HIS A 237 6.06 -24.96 0.89
C HIS A 237 6.41 -25.89 -0.28
N VAL A 238 5.44 -26.14 -1.17
CA VAL A 238 5.63 -27.01 -2.35
C VAL A 238 5.82 -26.24 -3.65
N LYS A 239 5.61 -24.91 -3.63
CA LYS A 239 5.61 -24.08 -4.85
C LYS A 239 6.91 -24.17 -5.65
N TRP A 240 8.04 -24.34 -4.97
CA TRP A 240 9.37 -24.42 -5.61
C TRP A 240 9.94 -25.84 -5.63
N ASP A 241 9.15 -26.84 -5.26
CA ASP A 241 9.55 -28.25 -5.32
C ASP A 241 9.28 -28.79 -6.74
N ALA A 242 10.35 -29.27 -7.40
CA ALA A 242 10.29 -29.83 -8.74
C ALA A 242 9.32 -31.02 -8.86
N ASN A 243 9.11 -31.79 -7.78
CA ASN A 243 8.17 -32.91 -7.77
C ASN A 243 6.70 -32.47 -7.90
N TYR A 244 6.41 -31.20 -7.58
CA TYR A 244 5.05 -30.66 -7.64
C TYR A 244 4.79 -29.84 -8.90
N LEU A 245 5.80 -29.61 -9.75
CA LEU A 245 5.67 -28.79 -10.96
C LEU A 245 4.52 -29.26 -11.85
N GLU A 246 4.46 -30.55 -12.17
CA GLU A 246 3.41 -31.11 -13.03
C GLU A 246 2.02 -30.92 -12.39
N LYS A 247 1.89 -31.20 -11.09
CA LYS A 247 0.64 -31.03 -10.35
C LYS A 247 0.18 -29.57 -10.35
N ILE A 248 1.11 -28.63 -10.15
CA ILE A 248 0.81 -27.19 -10.18
C ILE A 248 0.34 -26.77 -11.57
N MET A 249 1.05 -27.20 -12.62
CA MET A 249 0.67 -26.91 -14.01
C MET A 249 -0.70 -27.51 -14.34
N GLN A 250 -0.99 -28.75 -13.93
CA GLN A 250 -2.30 -29.39 -14.10
C GLN A 250 -3.41 -28.61 -13.41
N ILE A 251 -3.20 -28.07 -12.21
CA ILE A 251 -4.21 -27.23 -11.52
C ILE A 251 -4.56 -26.01 -12.38
N TYR A 252 -3.55 -25.27 -12.86
CA TYR A 252 -3.79 -24.09 -13.69
C TYR A 252 -4.44 -24.45 -15.03
N LEU A 253 -4.00 -25.53 -15.68
CA LEU A 253 -4.58 -26.00 -16.94
C LEU A 253 -6.02 -26.48 -16.77
N ASN A 254 -6.35 -27.23 -15.73
CA ASN A 254 -7.72 -27.69 -15.45
C ASN A 254 -8.71 -26.53 -15.28
N HIS A 255 -8.25 -25.41 -14.70
CA HIS A 255 -9.04 -24.18 -14.59
C HIS A 255 -9.09 -23.38 -15.89
N THR A 256 -8.07 -23.49 -16.74
CA THR A 256 -7.89 -22.65 -17.94
C THR A 256 -8.54 -23.26 -19.19
N LEU A 257 -8.36 -24.56 -19.42
CA LEU A 257 -8.85 -25.25 -20.62
C LEU A 257 -10.37 -25.11 -20.82
N PRO A 258 -11.24 -25.21 -19.78
CA PRO A 258 -12.68 -25.04 -19.96
C PRO A 258 -13.13 -23.63 -20.34
N LEU A 259 -12.24 -22.63 -20.22
CA LEU A 259 -12.50 -21.21 -20.48
C LEU A 259 -12.06 -20.78 -21.89
N LEU A 260 -11.29 -21.61 -22.59
CA LEU A 260 -10.84 -21.34 -23.94
C LEU A 260 -12.05 -21.11 -24.87
N GLY A 261 -11.98 -20.04 -25.65
CA GLY A 261 -13.07 -19.60 -26.54
C GLY A 261 -14.24 -18.90 -25.83
N LYS A 262 -14.32 -18.94 -24.49
CA LYS A 262 -15.40 -18.32 -23.69
C LYS A 262 -14.99 -16.99 -23.08
N THR A 263 -13.74 -16.88 -22.66
CA THR A 263 -13.17 -15.65 -22.08
C THR A 263 -12.08 -15.09 -22.98
N LYS A 264 -11.96 -13.77 -23.04
CA LYS A 264 -10.95 -13.13 -23.91
C LYS A 264 -9.59 -13.11 -23.25
N ILE A 265 -9.56 -12.95 -21.93
CA ILE A 265 -8.35 -12.79 -21.12
C ILE A 265 -8.43 -13.70 -19.90
N ILE A 266 -7.37 -14.47 -19.67
CA ILE A 266 -7.14 -15.28 -18.49
C ILE A 266 -5.92 -14.71 -17.78
N ILE A 267 -5.97 -14.61 -16.46
CA ILE A 267 -4.88 -14.07 -15.65
C ILE A 267 -4.50 -15.06 -14.55
N TRP A 268 -3.28 -15.58 -14.63
CA TRP A 268 -2.64 -16.34 -13.56
C TRP A 268 -1.82 -15.41 -12.65
N PRO A 269 -1.65 -15.77 -11.36
CA PRO A 269 -1.05 -14.90 -10.36
C PRO A 269 0.49 -14.87 -10.45
N GLU A 270 1.13 -14.23 -9.47
CA GLU A 270 2.59 -14.09 -9.38
C GLU A 270 3.29 -15.45 -9.27
N SER A 271 4.29 -15.64 -10.14
CA SER A 271 5.06 -16.89 -10.26
C SER A 271 4.15 -18.13 -10.30
N ALA A 272 3.10 -18.07 -11.13
CA ALA A 272 2.13 -19.16 -11.27
C ALA A 272 2.74 -20.40 -11.92
N ILE A 273 3.65 -20.19 -12.88
CA ILE A 273 4.48 -21.24 -13.48
C ILE A 273 5.75 -21.36 -12.63
N PRO A 274 5.93 -22.44 -11.87
CA PRO A 274 7.15 -22.65 -11.10
C PRO A 274 8.33 -22.88 -12.05
N GLY A 275 9.48 -22.29 -11.71
CA GLY A 275 10.70 -22.41 -12.52
C GLY A 275 10.85 -21.28 -13.55
N ASN A 276 11.84 -21.44 -14.42
CA ASN A 276 12.31 -20.38 -15.30
C ASN A 276 11.57 -20.37 -16.64
N GLU A 277 11.44 -19.19 -17.23
CA GLU A 277 10.82 -18.99 -18.54
C GLU A 277 11.54 -19.75 -19.67
N ILE A 278 12.87 -19.84 -19.62
CA ILE A 278 13.68 -20.59 -20.60
C ILE A 278 13.33 -22.07 -20.59
N ASP A 279 13.21 -22.66 -19.40
CA ASP A 279 12.99 -24.09 -19.22
C ASP A 279 11.58 -24.51 -19.68
N HIS A 280 10.66 -23.55 -19.77
CA HIS A 280 9.27 -23.77 -20.15
C HIS A 280 8.93 -23.25 -21.56
N ASP A 281 9.90 -22.83 -22.36
CA ASP A 281 9.65 -22.21 -23.68
C ASP A 281 8.81 -23.11 -24.61
N GLN A 282 9.06 -24.43 -24.60
CA GLN A 282 8.30 -25.40 -25.39
C GLN A 282 6.83 -25.47 -24.94
N VAL A 283 6.59 -25.59 -23.63
CA VAL A 283 5.23 -25.66 -23.06
C VAL A 283 4.47 -24.34 -23.32
N LEU A 284 5.14 -23.21 -23.13
CA LEU A 284 4.58 -21.88 -23.39
C LEU A 284 4.24 -21.68 -24.87
N THR A 285 5.07 -22.18 -25.78
CA THR A 285 4.83 -22.11 -27.23
C THR A 285 3.65 -22.99 -27.66
N LEU A 286 3.52 -24.19 -27.09
CA LEU A 286 2.35 -25.06 -27.33
C LEU A 286 1.06 -24.43 -26.79
N LEU A 287 1.11 -23.88 -25.57
CA LEU A 287 -0.03 -23.20 -24.96
C LEU A 287 -0.42 -21.94 -25.74
N ASP A 288 0.56 -21.17 -26.21
CA ASP A 288 0.33 -20.01 -27.08
C ASP A 288 -0.40 -20.38 -28.37
N HIS A 289 -0.04 -21.50 -29.01
CA HIS A 289 -0.70 -21.98 -30.21
C HIS A 289 -2.18 -22.27 -29.95
N GLN A 290 -2.50 -23.01 -28.88
CA GLN A 290 -3.88 -23.33 -28.50
C GLN A 290 -4.67 -22.04 -28.18
N LEU A 291 -4.10 -21.16 -27.35
CA LEU A 291 -4.72 -19.89 -26.96
C LEU A 291 -5.09 -19.02 -28.18
N ARG A 292 -4.19 -18.93 -29.17
CA ARG A 292 -4.46 -18.20 -30.42
C ARG A 292 -5.58 -18.82 -31.24
N GLN A 293 -5.65 -20.14 -31.34
CA GLN A 293 -6.73 -20.84 -32.06
C GLN A 293 -8.09 -20.54 -31.42
N ASP A 294 -8.16 -20.53 -30.10
CA ASP A 294 -9.39 -20.25 -29.34
C ASP A 294 -9.62 -18.75 -29.06
N GLN A 295 -8.84 -17.87 -29.70
CA GLN A 295 -8.92 -16.41 -29.56
C GLN A 295 -8.89 -15.91 -28.10
N THR A 296 -8.21 -16.66 -27.23
CA THR A 296 -8.08 -16.44 -25.79
C THR A 296 -6.65 -16.02 -25.49
N ASN A 297 -6.44 -15.14 -24.52
CA ASN A 297 -5.11 -14.65 -24.15
C ASN A 297 -4.82 -15.01 -22.70
N LEU A 298 -3.56 -15.31 -22.39
CA LEU A 298 -3.10 -15.57 -21.03
C LEU A 298 -2.06 -14.53 -20.60
N ILE A 299 -2.29 -13.94 -19.43
CA ILE A 299 -1.30 -13.17 -18.68
C ILE A 299 -0.87 -14.02 -17.49
N THR A 300 0.43 -14.25 -17.29
CA THR A 300 0.91 -15.08 -16.19
C THR A 300 2.20 -14.58 -15.59
N GLY A 301 2.35 -14.74 -14.27
CA GLY A 301 3.61 -14.54 -13.58
C GLY A 301 4.56 -15.73 -13.78
N ILE A 302 5.85 -15.44 -13.99
CA ILE A 302 6.92 -16.42 -14.20
C ILE A 302 8.27 -15.86 -13.76
N ILE A 303 9.26 -16.71 -13.48
CA ILE A 303 10.65 -16.26 -13.31
C ILE A 303 11.28 -16.05 -14.69
N GLY A 304 11.44 -14.79 -15.08
CA GLY A 304 12.10 -14.41 -16.32
C GLY A 304 13.62 -14.47 -16.16
N ILE A 305 14.31 -15.05 -17.14
CA ILE A 305 15.77 -14.99 -17.22
C ILE A 305 16.17 -14.04 -18.35
N ARG A 306 17.31 -13.36 -18.21
CA ARG A 306 17.99 -12.69 -19.31
C ARG A 306 19.47 -12.95 -19.26
N TYR A 307 20.03 -13.25 -20.42
CA TYR A 307 21.47 -13.30 -20.59
C TYR A 307 21.98 -11.89 -20.91
N ASP A 308 22.79 -11.32 -20.02
CA ASP A 308 23.45 -10.04 -20.22
C ASP A 308 24.90 -10.12 -19.72
N LYS A 309 25.85 -9.63 -20.53
CA LYS A 309 27.29 -9.57 -20.19
C LYS A 309 27.85 -10.84 -19.51
N ASN A 310 27.58 -12.00 -20.10
CA ASN A 310 28.00 -13.32 -19.59
C ASN A 310 27.42 -13.73 -18.23
N ASN A 311 26.31 -13.13 -17.80
CA ASN A 311 25.59 -13.50 -16.60
C ASN A 311 24.09 -13.71 -16.86
N TYR A 312 23.49 -14.61 -16.10
CA TYR A 312 22.04 -14.80 -16.06
C TYR A 312 21.43 -13.90 -14.99
N ASN A 313 20.56 -12.99 -15.42
CA ASN A 313 19.79 -12.12 -14.56
C ASN A 313 18.38 -12.68 -14.40
N TYR A 314 17.95 -12.87 -13.15
CA TYR A 314 16.64 -13.41 -12.80
C TYR A 314 15.70 -12.28 -12.43
N TYR A 315 14.48 -12.32 -12.95
CA TYR A 315 13.44 -11.32 -12.72
C TYR A 315 12.14 -12.01 -12.31
N ASN A 316 11.39 -11.37 -11.43
CA ASN A 316 10.00 -11.71 -11.20
C ASN A 316 9.18 -11.00 -12.28
N SER A 317 8.65 -11.76 -13.24
CA SER A 317 8.12 -11.24 -14.50
C SER A 317 6.66 -11.59 -14.68
N ILE A 318 5.95 -10.75 -15.44
CA ILE A 318 4.65 -11.05 -16.04
C ILE A 318 4.86 -11.14 -17.55
N ILE A 319 4.36 -12.20 -18.18
CA ILE A 319 4.36 -12.35 -19.64
C ILE A 319 2.94 -12.47 -20.18
N VAL A 320 2.79 -12.17 -21.47
CA VAL A 320 1.54 -12.34 -22.23
C VAL A 320 1.76 -13.35 -23.35
N ILE A 321 0.88 -14.34 -23.46
CA ILE A 321 0.82 -15.34 -24.54
C ILE A 321 -0.60 -15.46 -25.10
N GLY A 322 -0.76 -16.02 -26.31
CA GLY A 322 -2.05 -16.15 -26.99
C GLY A 322 -2.45 -14.96 -27.86
N ASN A 323 -1.63 -13.90 -27.89
CA ASN A 323 -1.92 -12.66 -28.64
C ASN A 323 -1.81 -12.88 -30.16
N SER A 324 -2.08 -11.86 -30.99
CA SER A 324 -2.05 -12.00 -32.46
C SER A 324 -0.69 -12.44 -33.02
N LYS A 325 0.40 -12.14 -32.31
CA LYS A 325 1.75 -12.60 -32.64
C LYS A 325 2.11 -13.82 -31.80
N PRO A 326 2.68 -14.87 -32.39
CA PRO A 326 3.16 -16.03 -31.64
C PRO A 326 4.13 -15.62 -30.54
N TYR A 327 4.00 -16.24 -29.37
CA TYR A 327 4.99 -16.12 -28.30
C TYR A 327 6.38 -16.55 -28.80
N LYS A 328 7.39 -15.77 -28.43
CA LYS A 328 8.80 -16.08 -28.66
C LYS A 328 9.60 -15.61 -27.47
N TYR A 329 10.45 -16.46 -26.92
CA TYR A 329 11.35 -16.07 -25.85
C TYR A 329 12.56 -15.25 -26.37
N PRO A 330 12.93 -14.14 -25.72
CA PRO A 330 12.17 -13.42 -24.71
C PRO A 330 11.09 -12.51 -25.33
N SER A 331 9.83 -12.65 -24.88
CA SER A 331 8.72 -11.78 -25.33
C SER A 331 8.95 -10.32 -24.94
N HIS A 332 8.61 -9.36 -25.80
CA HIS A 332 8.69 -7.92 -25.48
C HIS A 332 7.48 -7.42 -24.70
N ASN A 333 6.37 -8.15 -24.74
CA ASN A 333 5.13 -7.80 -24.03
C ASN A 333 5.16 -8.39 -22.63
N ARG A 334 5.86 -7.71 -21.72
CA ARG A 334 6.12 -8.17 -20.36
C ARG A 334 6.28 -7.02 -19.38
N TYR A 335 6.30 -7.38 -18.11
CA TYR A 335 6.64 -6.49 -17.01
C TYR A 335 7.58 -7.22 -16.05
N ASP A 336 8.69 -6.59 -15.66
CA ASP A 336 9.65 -7.11 -14.68
C ASP A 336 9.56 -6.30 -13.39
N LYS A 337 9.43 -6.96 -12.23
CA LYS A 337 9.29 -6.31 -10.93
C LYS A 337 10.42 -5.32 -10.67
N HIS A 338 10.09 -4.06 -10.39
CA HIS A 338 11.07 -3.02 -10.11
C HIS A 338 11.40 -2.94 -8.62
N HIS A 339 10.37 -2.91 -7.76
CA HIS A 339 10.53 -2.81 -6.32
C HIS A 339 10.52 -4.19 -5.67
N LEU A 340 11.72 -4.66 -5.32
CA LEU A 340 11.93 -5.97 -4.69
C LEU A 340 11.72 -5.90 -3.18
N VAL A 341 11.06 -6.92 -2.63
CA VAL A 341 10.87 -7.08 -1.19
C VAL A 341 12.21 -7.39 -0.52
N LEU A 342 12.57 -6.58 0.47
CA LEU A 342 13.81 -6.78 1.23
C LEU A 342 13.79 -8.13 1.96
N CYS A 343 14.98 -8.73 2.06
CA CYS A 343 15.25 -10.04 2.68
C CYS A 343 14.65 -11.25 1.94
N SER A 344 13.50 -11.10 1.26
CA SER A 344 12.88 -12.16 0.47
C SER A 344 13.40 -12.23 -0.96
N GLU A 345 13.49 -11.09 -1.67
CA GLU A 345 13.90 -11.04 -3.08
C GLU A 345 15.29 -10.39 -3.25
N ARG A 346 15.71 -9.59 -2.27
CA ARG A 346 17.03 -8.94 -2.24
C ARG A 346 17.55 -8.74 -0.83
N VAL A 347 18.83 -9.03 -0.62
CA VAL A 347 19.51 -8.75 0.65
C VAL A 347 19.87 -7.26 0.76
N PRO A 348 19.41 -6.54 1.82
CA PRO A 348 19.83 -5.17 2.08
C PRO A 348 21.32 -5.12 2.39
N PHE A 349 22.02 -4.09 1.93
CA PHE A 349 23.46 -3.89 2.21
C PHE A 349 24.33 -5.13 1.93
N GLN A 350 24.04 -5.86 0.84
CA GLN A 350 24.71 -7.12 0.48
C GLN A 350 26.23 -7.12 0.65
N ARG A 351 26.91 -6.00 0.33
CA ARG A 351 28.36 -5.86 0.50
C ARG A 351 28.84 -6.11 1.94
N PHE A 352 28.06 -5.68 2.94
CA PHE A 352 28.40 -5.81 4.36
C PHE A 352 27.96 -7.16 4.95
N PHE A 353 26.78 -7.66 4.56
CA PHE A 353 26.22 -8.89 5.12
C PHE A 353 26.61 -10.16 4.36
N SER A 354 27.19 -10.07 3.16
CA SER A 354 27.50 -11.26 2.35
C SER A 354 28.48 -12.22 3.02
N SER A 355 29.40 -11.74 3.87
CA SER A 355 30.32 -12.60 4.61
C SER A 355 29.60 -13.34 5.76
N LEU A 356 28.68 -12.65 6.43
CA LEU A 356 27.87 -13.22 7.52
C LEU A 356 26.87 -14.25 6.98
N LEU A 357 26.17 -13.94 5.88
CA LEU A 357 25.21 -14.85 5.24
C LEU A 357 25.90 -16.11 4.68
N ARG A 358 27.11 -15.96 4.14
CA ARG A 358 27.94 -17.09 3.72
C ARG A 358 28.40 -17.95 4.89
N LEU A 359 28.75 -17.34 6.03
CA LEU A 359 29.11 -18.07 7.26
C LEU A 359 27.97 -18.97 7.77
N PHE A 360 26.72 -18.54 7.57
CA PHE A 360 25.52 -19.29 7.99
C PHE A 360 24.86 -20.11 6.85
N ASN A 361 25.50 -20.23 5.67
CA ASN A 361 24.95 -20.92 4.49
C ASN A 361 23.52 -20.49 4.11
N ILE A 362 23.17 -19.22 4.32
CA ILE A 362 21.84 -18.70 3.97
C ILE A 362 21.80 -18.45 2.45
N PRO A 363 20.88 -19.08 1.69
CA PRO A 363 20.78 -18.82 0.26
C PRO A 363 20.45 -17.36 0.00
N VAL A 364 21.21 -16.71 -0.89
CA VAL A 364 21.06 -15.27 -1.19
C VAL A 364 20.10 -15.10 -2.35
N PRO A 365 18.90 -14.52 -2.15
CA PRO A 365 18.00 -14.21 -3.26
C PRO A 365 18.67 -13.21 -4.20
N PHE A 366 18.73 -13.52 -5.50
CA PHE A 366 19.40 -12.71 -6.51
C PHE A 366 18.45 -12.26 -7.62
N MET A 367 17.27 -11.76 -7.25
CA MET A 367 16.41 -11.09 -8.22
C MET A 367 17.01 -9.73 -8.60
N GLN A 368 16.97 -9.44 -9.90
CA GLN A 368 17.30 -8.15 -10.46
C GLN A 368 16.05 -7.27 -10.54
N LYS A 369 16.28 -5.96 -10.46
CA LYS A 369 15.21 -4.96 -10.60
C LYS A 369 14.92 -4.73 -12.08
N GLY A 370 13.66 -4.78 -12.46
CA GLY A 370 13.19 -4.25 -13.74
C GLY A 370 13.41 -2.74 -13.85
N TYR A 371 13.19 -2.18 -15.04
CA TYR A 371 13.25 -0.72 -15.23
C TYR A 371 12.12 -0.01 -14.46
N TYR A 372 12.35 1.22 -14.01
CA TYR A 372 11.33 1.99 -13.30
C TYR A 372 10.14 2.33 -14.21
N PHE A 373 10.43 2.73 -15.46
CA PHE A 373 9.43 2.96 -16.49
C PHE A 373 9.39 1.75 -17.42
N GLN A 374 8.23 1.12 -17.51
CA GLN A 374 7.99 0.00 -18.41
C GLN A 374 6.73 0.24 -19.24
N PRO A 375 6.66 -0.29 -20.47
CA PRO A 375 5.46 -0.22 -21.27
C PRO A 375 4.31 -0.98 -20.61
N GLN A 376 3.08 -0.63 -20.96
CA GLN A 376 1.90 -1.39 -20.57
C GLN A 376 1.92 -2.78 -21.21
N LEU A 377 1.34 -3.75 -20.53
CA LEU A 377 1.01 -5.02 -21.17
C LEU A 377 -0.12 -4.80 -22.18
N THR A 378 0.00 -5.40 -23.36
CA THR A 378 -1.01 -5.28 -24.42
C THR A 378 -1.65 -6.63 -24.72
N VAL A 379 -2.96 -6.74 -24.59
CA VAL A 379 -3.71 -7.97 -24.89
C VAL A 379 -4.80 -7.63 -25.89
N SER A 380 -4.66 -8.08 -27.14
CA SER A 380 -5.50 -7.60 -28.24
C SER A 380 -5.47 -6.05 -28.31
N PHE A 381 -6.60 -5.37 -28.12
CA PHE A 381 -6.71 -3.91 -28.07
C PHE A 381 -6.74 -3.33 -26.63
N ILE A 382 -6.56 -4.18 -25.62
CA ILE A 382 -6.59 -3.79 -24.20
C ILE A 382 -5.16 -3.49 -23.72
N LYS A 383 -4.98 -2.35 -23.04
CA LYS A 383 -3.70 -1.95 -22.43
C LYS A 383 -3.79 -1.97 -20.90
N MET A 384 -2.81 -2.58 -20.24
CA MET A 384 -2.79 -2.73 -18.79
C MET A 384 -1.50 -2.19 -18.18
N THR A 385 -1.62 -1.32 -17.19
CA THR A 385 -0.48 -0.96 -16.32
C THR A 385 -0.37 -2.03 -15.25
N ALA A 386 0.67 -2.85 -15.36
CA ALA A 386 0.90 -3.98 -14.47
C ALA A 386 1.89 -3.62 -13.35
N VAL A 387 1.67 -4.22 -12.18
CA VAL A 387 2.59 -4.22 -11.04
C VAL A 387 2.52 -5.54 -10.29
N ILE A 388 3.61 -5.93 -9.62
CA ILE A 388 3.68 -7.22 -8.95
C ILE A 388 3.64 -7.04 -7.43
N CYS A 389 2.65 -7.68 -6.79
CA CYS A 389 2.59 -7.88 -5.34
C CYS A 389 2.71 -6.57 -4.54
N TYR A 390 3.83 -6.38 -3.83
CA TYR A 390 4.10 -5.22 -2.98
C TYR A 390 4.04 -3.88 -3.74
N GLU A 391 4.37 -3.87 -5.04
CA GLU A 391 4.40 -2.65 -5.84
C GLU A 391 3.05 -1.92 -5.92
N ILE A 392 1.94 -2.63 -5.71
CA ILE A 392 0.60 -2.03 -5.74
C ILE A 392 0.37 -0.99 -4.62
N ILE A 393 1.21 -0.97 -3.57
CA ILE A 393 1.09 0.02 -2.49
C ILE A 393 1.92 1.29 -2.78
N LEU A 394 2.76 1.26 -3.82
CA LEU A 394 3.67 2.35 -4.18
C LEU A 394 2.97 3.32 -5.13
N SER A 395 2.22 4.24 -4.53
CA SER A 395 1.30 5.15 -5.21
C SER A 395 1.93 5.87 -6.41
N LYS A 396 3.09 6.48 -6.16
CA LYS A 396 3.88 7.20 -7.16
C LYS A 396 4.36 6.30 -8.30
N GLN A 397 4.85 5.10 -8.01
CA GLN A 397 5.41 4.21 -9.03
C GLN A 397 4.36 3.79 -10.05
N ILE A 398 3.16 3.44 -9.59
CA ILE A 398 2.06 3.04 -10.48
C ILE A 398 1.58 4.22 -11.30
N ARG A 399 1.41 5.40 -10.67
CA ARG A 399 1.03 6.63 -11.38
C ARG A 399 2.05 7.00 -12.46
N ASP A 400 3.34 6.84 -12.20
CA ASP A 400 4.41 7.16 -13.14
C ASP A 400 4.42 6.20 -14.35
N ASN A 401 4.05 4.93 -14.14
CA ASN A 401 3.90 3.93 -15.21
C ASN A 401 2.53 3.96 -15.91
N PHE A 402 1.53 4.58 -15.29
CA PHE A 402 0.20 4.76 -15.84
C PHE A 402 0.23 5.68 -17.07
N LYS A 403 -0.53 5.31 -18.11
CA LYS A 403 -0.73 6.12 -19.32
C LYS A 403 -2.20 6.48 -19.52
N PRO A 404 -2.53 7.61 -20.17
CA PRO A 404 -3.92 8.01 -20.39
C PRO A 404 -4.78 6.96 -21.11
N ASP A 405 -4.16 6.17 -21.99
CA ASP A 405 -4.76 5.09 -22.76
C ASP A 405 -4.68 3.72 -22.07
N THR A 406 -4.34 3.68 -20.78
CA THR A 406 -4.52 2.46 -19.96
C THR A 406 -6.00 2.13 -19.86
N ASP A 407 -6.37 0.89 -20.07
CA ASP A 407 -7.74 0.41 -19.92
C ASP A 407 -7.99 -0.15 -18.52
N PHE A 408 -7.02 -0.92 -18.00
CA PHE A 408 -7.09 -1.53 -16.67
C PHE A 408 -5.77 -1.41 -15.92
N LEU A 409 -5.85 -1.36 -14.59
CA LEU A 409 -4.72 -1.70 -13.73
C LEU A 409 -4.68 -3.21 -13.55
N LEU A 410 -3.49 -3.79 -13.49
CA LEU A 410 -3.28 -5.20 -13.22
C LEU A 410 -2.33 -5.36 -12.05
N THR A 411 -2.72 -6.19 -11.09
CA THR A 411 -1.78 -6.72 -10.10
C THR A 411 -1.85 -8.23 -10.04
N VAL A 412 -0.68 -8.86 -10.10
CA VAL A 412 -0.53 -10.27 -9.79
C VAL A 412 0.26 -10.39 -8.49
N ALA A 413 -0.19 -11.25 -7.58
CA ALA A 413 0.45 -11.39 -6.27
C ALA A 413 0.41 -12.82 -5.76
N ASN A 414 1.37 -13.16 -4.90
CA ASN A 414 1.37 -14.38 -4.14
C ASN A 414 1.19 -14.06 -2.65
N ASN A 415 -0.06 -13.94 -2.21
CA ASN A 415 -0.34 -13.53 -0.83
C ASN A 415 -0.17 -14.64 0.22
N ALA A 416 0.36 -15.81 -0.17
CA ALA A 416 0.65 -16.90 0.76
C ALA A 416 1.63 -16.46 1.86
N TRP A 417 2.53 -15.51 1.56
CA TRP A 417 3.45 -14.92 2.52
C TRP A 417 2.75 -14.30 3.74
N PHE A 418 1.53 -13.79 3.60
CA PHE A 418 0.82 -13.12 4.69
C PHE A 418 -0.01 -14.08 5.56
N GLY A 419 -0.20 -15.33 5.10
CA GLY A 419 -1.04 -16.34 5.74
C GLY A 419 -2.51 -15.94 5.94
N ASN A 420 -3.24 -16.76 6.70
CA ASN A 420 -4.61 -16.48 7.10
C ASN A 420 -4.66 -15.42 8.22
N SER A 421 -4.50 -14.15 7.82
CA SER A 421 -4.37 -13.01 8.73
C SER A 421 -5.01 -11.74 8.16
N ILE A 422 -4.78 -10.59 8.81
CA ILE A 422 -5.22 -9.28 8.32
C ILE A 422 -4.34 -8.73 7.18
N GLY A 423 -3.15 -9.31 6.95
CA GLY A 423 -2.18 -8.84 5.95
C GLY A 423 -2.74 -8.76 4.52
N PRO A 424 -3.35 -9.83 3.97
CA PRO A 424 -3.95 -9.79 2.63
C PRO A 424 -5.06 -8.75 2.51
N TRP A 425 -5.82 -8.53 3.58
CA TRP A 425 -6.92 -7.57 3.60
C TRP A 425 -6.40 -6.13 3.58
N GLN A 426 -5.37 -5.82 4.36
CA GLN A 426 -4.71 -4.52 4.33
C GLN A 426 -4.07 -4.25 2.96
N HIS A 427 -3.39 -5.24 2.39
CA HIS A 427 -2.81 -5.16 1.04
C HIS A 427 -3.89 -4.88 -0.02
N PHE A 428 -5.00 -5.61 0.03
CA PHE A 428 -6.12 -5.41 -0.88
C PHE A 428 -6.78 -4.03 -0.71
N GLN A 429 -6.90 -3.52 0.52
CA GLN A 429 -7.41 -2.16 0.78
C GLN A 429 -6.57 -1.10 0.07
N MET A 430 -5.24 -1.24 0.13
CA MET A 430 -4.31 -0.33 -0.54
C MET A 430 -4.38 -0.46 -2.07
N ALA A 431 -4.60 -1.68 -2.58
CA ALA A 431 -4.78 -1.94 -4.00
C ALA A 431 -6.03 -1.24 -4.56
N ARG A 432 -7.16 -1.33 -3.84
CA ARG A 432 -8.41 -0.62 -4.21
C ARG A 432 -8.22 0.90 -4.34
N MET A 433 -7.36 1.48 -3.52
CA MET A 433 -7.05 2.91 -3.58
C MET A 433 -6.39 3.30 -4.92
N ARG A 434 -5.59 2.42 -5.53
CA ARG A 434 -4.97 2.68 -6.84
C ARG A 434 -6.02 2.84 -7.94
N ALA A 435 -7.06 2.00 -7.90
CA ALA A 435 -8.17 2.05 -8.85
C ALA A 435 -8.91 3.39 -8.74
N LEU A 436 -9.25 3.79 -7.50
CA LEU A 436 -9.90 5.06 -7.20
C LEU A 436 -9.06 6.27 -7.62
N GLU A 437 -7.77 6.29 -7.28
CA GLU A 437 -6.89 7.42 -7.56
C GLU A 437 -6.67 7.65 -9.07
N LEU A 438 -6.57 6.58 -9.85
CA LEU A 438 -6.31 6.66 -11.30
C LEU A 438 -7.58 6.61 -12.14
N GLY A 439 -8.74 6.35 -11.53
CA GLY A 439 -10.01 6.22 -12.24
C GLY A 439 -9.97 5.09 -13.26
N ARG A 440 -9.39 3.94 -12.90
CA ARG A 440 -9.29 2.73 -13.73
C ARG A 440 -9.72 1.50 -12.95
N PRO A 441 -10.47 0.56 -13.55
CA PRO A 441 -10.73 -0.71 -12.91
C PRO A 441 -9.43 -1.49 -12.71
N LEU A 442 -9.36 -2.26 -11.63
CA LEU A 442 -8.21 -3.06 -11.23
C LEU A 442 -8.58 -4.55 -11.25
N LEU A 443 -7.75 -5.32 -11.96
CA LEU A 443 -7.76 -6.78 -11.95
C LEU A 443 -6.69 -7.27 -10.95
N CYS A 444 -7.12 -7.91 -9.88
CA CYS A 444 -6.25 -8.42 -8.82
C CYS A 444 -6.29 -9.95 -8.82
N SER A 445 -5.26 -10.58 -9.39
CA SER A 445 -5.12 -12.05 -9.43
C SER A 445 -4.10 -12.50 -8.38
N THR A 446 -4.53 -13.36 -7.46
CA THR A 446 -3.67 -13.84 -6.37
C THR A 446 -3.63 -15.36 -6.30
N ASN A 447 -2.54 -15.93 -5.76
CA ASN A 447 -2.43 -17.38 -5.57
C ASN A 447 -3.47 -17.93 -4.59
N ASN A 448 -3.60 -17.33 -3.40
CA ASN A 448 -4.52 -17.77 -2.34
C ASN A 448 -5.10 -16.61 -1.49
N GLY A 449 -4.80 -15.36 -1.87
CA GLY A 449 -5.25 -14.16 -1.17
C GLY A 449 -6.58 -13.66 -1.71
N VAL A 450 -6.78 -12.35 -1.65
CA VAL A 450 -8.00 -11.71 -2.16
C VAL A 450 -7.89 -11.52 -3.68
N THR A 451 -8.35 -12.52 -4.43
CA THR A 451 -8.57 -12.38 -5.89
C THR A 451 -9.87 -11.64 -6.16
N ALA A 452 -9.80 -10.52 -6.87
CA ALA A 452 -10.95 -9.62 -7.05
C ALA A 452 -10.87 -8.73 -8.29
N ILE A 453 -12.04 -8.26 -8.71
CA ILE A 453 -12.23 -7.22 -9.71
C ILE A 453 -12.74 -5.98 -8.98
N VAL A 454 -12.06 -4.86 -9.17
CA VAL A 454 -12.36 -3.59 -8.51
C VAL A 454 -12.69 -2.54 -9.58
N ASN A 455 -13.79 -1.81 -9.38
CA ASN A 455 -14.21 -0.73 -10.27
C ASN A 455 -13.30 0.50 -10.14
N ALA A 456 -13.40 1.41 -11.12
CA ALA A 456 -12.63 2.66 -11.16
C ALA A 456 -12.88 3.63 -9.98
N ASP A 457 -13.93 3.42 -9.20
CA ASP A 457 -14.22 4.17 -7.96
C ASP A 457 -13.71 3.46 -6.68
N GLY A 458 -12.97 2.35 -6.85
CA GLY A 458 -12.48 1.53 -5.75
C GLY A 458 -13.51 0.55 -5.15
N SER A 459 -14.75 0.51 -5.65
CA SER A 459 -15.75 -0.48 -5.20
C SER A 459 -15.41 -1.89 -5.71
N ILE A 460 -15.78 -2.92 -4.95
CA ILE A 460 -15.53 -4.31 -5.32
C ILE A 460 -16.66 -4.78 -6.23
N GLN A 461 -16.34 -5.14 -7.47
CA GLN A 461 -17.32 -5.73 -8.40
C GLN A 461 -17.55 -7.20 -8.06
N ALA A 462 -16.47 -7.98 -7.98
CA ALA A 462 -16.53 -9.40 -7.66
C ALA A 462 -15.25 -9.83 -6.92
N LYS A 463 -15.34 -10.86 -6.07
CA LYS A 463 -14.20 -11.40 -5.31
C LYS A 463 -14.36 -12.89 -5.02
N LEU A 464 -13.26 -13.60 -4.91
CA LEU A 464 -13.23 -15.00 -4.46
C LEU A 464 -13.00 -15.11 -2.95
N PRO A 465 -13.44 -16.21 -2.32
CA PRO A 465 -12.94 -16.62 -1.02
C PRO A 465 -11.42 -16.88 -1.08
N GLN A 466 -10.71 -16.47 -0.02
CA GLN A 466 -9.29 -16.81 0.13
C GLN A 466 -9.11 -18.32 0.35
N PHE A 467 -7.91 -18.83 0.11
CA PHE A 467 -7.53 -20.22 0.38
C PHE A 467 -8.39 -21.27 -0.36
N THR A 468 -8.91 -20.93 -1.54
CA THR A 468 -9.67 -21.85 -2.40
C THR A 468 -9.08 -21.91 -3.80
N SER A 469 -9.03 -23.10 -4.42
CA SER A 469 -8.60 -23.26 -5.81
C SER A 469 -9.82 -23.09 -6.73
N THR A 470 -9.94 -21.96 -7.41
CA THR A 470 -11.12 -21.63 -8.21
C THR A 470 -10.85 -20.47 -9.19
N VAL A 471 -11.83 -20.09 -10.00
CA VAL A 471 -11.74 -19.05 -11.01
C VAL A 471 -12.79 -17.96 -10.77
N LEU A 472 -12.37 -16.70 -10.89
CA LEU A 472 -13.28 -15.55 -10.96
C LEU A 472 -13.47 -15.13 -12.41
N SER A 473 -14.61 -15.46 -13.00
CA SER A 473 -14.97 -15.03 -14.36
C SER A 473 -16.04 -13.95 -14.31
N ASP A 474 -15.79 -12.82 -14.95
CA ASP A 474 -16.75 -11.70 -15.02
C ASP A 474 -16.49 -10.84 -16.27
N THR A 475 -17.47 -10.01 -16.61
CA THR A 475 -17.32 -8.98 -17.65
C THR A 475 -16.83 -7.70 -17.00
N VAL A 476 -15.74 -7.13 -17.52
CA VAL A 476 -15.18 -5.87 -17.06
C VAL A 476 -15.26 -4.81 -18.14
N VAL A 477 -15.48 -3.57 -17.71
CA VAL A 477 -15.65 -2.43 -18.62
C VAL A 477 -14.51 -1.44 -18.38
N PRO A 478 -13.70 -1.12 -19.41
CA PRO A 478 -12.61 -0.17 -19.25
C PRO A 478 -13.15 1.26 -19.08
N THR A 479 -12.29 2.14 -18.59
CA THR A 479 -12.61 3.56 -18.44
C THR A 479 -11.56 4.44 -19.12
N THR A 480 -11.99 5.63 -19.55
CA THR A 480 -11.12 6.69 -20.06
C THR A 480 -11.24 7.94 -19.20
N GLY A 481 -10.43 8.96 -19.49
CA GLY A 481 -10.33 10.16 -18.67
C GLY A 481 -9.10 10.12 -17.77
N LEU A 482 -8.80 11.26 -17.17
CA LEU A 482 -7.61 11.46 -16.34
C LEU A 482 -8.01 12.21 -15.08
N THR A 483 -7.82 11.56 -13.93
CA THR A 483 -7.99 12.20 -12.63
C THR A 483 -6.92 13.29 -12.44
N PRO A 484 -7.17 14.32 -11.61
CA PRO A 484 -6.13 15.30 -11.29
C PRO A 484 -4.88 14.64 -10.67
N TYR A 485 -5.05 13.61 -9.84
CA TYR A 485 -3.94 12.83 -9.30
C TYR A 485 -3.14 12.13 -10.40
N ALA A 486 -3.78 11.53 -11.40
CA ALA A 486 -3.07 10.92 -12.52
C ALA A 486 -2.22 11.94 -13.30
N ARG A 487 -2.69 13.20 -13.43
CA ARG A 487 -1.98 14.27 -14.14
C ARG A 487 -0.83 14.87 -13.34
N PHE A 488 -1.05 15.15 -12.06
CA PHE A 488 -0.15 15.98 -11.26
C PHE A 488 0.48 15.23 -10.06
N GLY A 489 -0.12 14.12 -9.61
CA GLY A 489 0.23 13.31 -8.43
C GLY A 489 0.08 14.05 -7.12
N THR A 490 0.97 13.78 -6.16
CA THR A 490 0.91 14.41 -4.84
C THR A 490 1.82 15.65 -4.72
N SER A 491 2.79 15.84 -5.63
CA SER A 491 3.82 16.89 -5.48
C SER A 491 3.24 18.31 -5.50
N TRP A 492 2.25 18.58 -6.34
CA TRP A 492 1.59 19.89 -6.41
C TRP A 492 0.78 20.20 -5.14
N PHE A 493 0.17 19.19 -4.53
CA PHE A 493 -0.52 19.31 -3.24
C PHE A 493 0.46 19.75 -2.13
N PHE A 494 1.61 19.08 -2.05
CA PHE A 494 2.66 19.45 -1.11
C PHE A 494 3.19 20.88 -1.35
N LEU A 495 3.44 21.25 -2.61
CA LEU A 495 3.85 22.61 -2.96
C LEU A 495 2.81 23.65 -2.52
N GLY A 496 1.52 23.41 -2.81
CA GLY A 496 0.43 24.29 -2.39
C GLY A 496 0.36 24.46 -0.88
N ILE A 497 0.49 23.37 -0.12
CA ILE A 497 0.48 23.44 1.35
C ILE A 497 1.70 24.20 1.88
N ILE A 498 2.90 23.94 1.35
CA ILE A 498 4.12 24.66 1.75
C ILE A 498 3.96 26.16 1.48
N THR A 499 3.44 26.54 0.31
CA THR A 499 3.20 27.94 -0.03
C THR A 499 2.20 28.60 0.93
N ILE A 500 1.07 27.94 1.23
CA ILE A 500 0.08 28.44 2.19
C ILE A 500 0.71 28.61 3.57
N TYR A 501 1.51 27.63 4.02
CA TYR A 501 2.18 27.67 5.31
C TYR A 501 3.21 28.82 5.40
N ILE A 502 4.00 29.02 4.34
CA ILE A 502 4.92 30.15 4.22
C ILE A 502 4.16 31.49 4.30
N ILE A 503 3.06 31.64 3.57
CA ILE A 503 2.22 32.85 3.60
C ILE A 503 1.66 33.11 5.01
N LEU A 504 1.20 32.06 5.69
CA LEU A 504 0.67 32.17 7.07
C LEU A 504 1.76 32.60 8.06
N ILE A 505 2.99 32.07 7.94
CA ILE A 505 4.13 32.51 8.76
C ILE A 505 4.45 33.98 8.49
N PHE A 506 4.54 34.39 7.22
CA PHE A 506 4.85 35.78 6.87
C PHE A 506 3.77 36.76 7.36
N LYS A 507 2.47 36.39 7.27
CA LYS A 507 1.37 37.19 7.81
C LYS A 507 1.41 37.27 9.34
N CYS A 508 1.67 36.17 10.04
CA CYS A 508 1.81 36.19 11.50
C CYS A 508 3.02 37.01 11.95
N ARG A 509 4.14 36.94 11.22
CA ARG A 509 5.33 37.76 11.49
C ARG A 509 5.05 39.25 11.29
N ASN A 510 4.40 39.63 10.20
CA ASN A 510 4.06 41.03 9.93
C ASN A 510 3.02 41.56 10.94
N TYR A 511 2.03 40.75 11.32
CA TYR A 511 1.06 41.11 12.35
C TYR A 511 1.73 41.35 13.72
N ILE A 512 2.73 40.54 14.10
CA ILE A 512 3.52 40.74 15.32
C ILE A 512 4.39 42.00 15.23
N ILE A 513 5.01 42.27 14.07
CA ILE A 513 5.81 43.48 13.84
C ILE A 513 4.93 44.73 13.89
N ASP A 514 3.74 44.70 13.30
CA ASP A 514 2.78 45.81 13.32
C ASP A 514 2.19 46.02 14.72
N LEU A 515 1.98 44.96 15.50
CA LEU A 515 1.61 45.09 16.91
C LEU A 515 2.72 45.79 17.72
N ILE A 516 3.98 45.40 17.52
CA ILE A 516 5.12 46.02 18.21
C ILE A 516 5.28 47.48 17.80
N LYS A 517 5.06 47.82 16.52
CA LYS A 517 5.10 49.20 16.03
C LYS A 517 3.96 50.09 16.53
N ASN A 518 2.83 49.52 16.92
CA ASN A 518 1.72 50.27 17.52
C ASN A 518 1.85 50.42 19.05
N PHE A 519 2.84 49.77 19.67
CA PHE A 519 3.16 49.87 21.10
C PHE A 519 4.32 50.83 21.41
N TYR A 520 5.04 51.30 20.37
CA TYR A 520 5.97 52.44 20.40
C TYR A 520 5.31 53.63 19.72
#